data_AF-V4JTQ1-F1
#
_entry.id   AF-V4JTQ1-F1
#
_cell.length_a   1.000
_cell.length_b   1.000
_cell.length_c   1.000
_cell.angle_alpha   90.00
_cell.angle_beta   90.00
_cell.angle_gamma   90.00
#
_symmetry.space_group_name_H-M   'P 1'
#
loop_
_entity.id
_entity.type
_entity.pdbx_description
1 polymer ?
#
loop_
_entity_poly.entity_id
_entity_poly.type
_entity_poly.pdbx_seq_one_letter_code
_entity_poly.pdbx_strand_id
1 'polypeptide(L)'
;MGRVLMVRARCNDESIVFASDVQGPADPQAVEQLRAWAGARLLVLSGPPTYFAGFKVPEEAVQRGLEGLMELIRAHAAETIVVDHHLLRDLAYRERLAPHLQAAEEEGVRLLTAAEFMGVEVNQLEARRKELWGKEGKAEGGEAEEDYGE
;
A
#
# COMPACT_ATOMS: atom_id res chain seq x y z
N MET A 1 3.42 -4.06 20.58
CA MET A 1 2.73 -4.79 19.49
C MET A 1 1.24 -4.71 19.70
N GLY A 2 0.48 -4.41 18.65
CA GLY A 2 -0.99 -4.48 18.63
C GLY A 2 -1.44 -5.52 17.61
N ARG A 3 -2.69 -5.98 17.71
CA ARG A 3 -3.33 -6.84 16.72
C ARG A 3 -4.33 -6.01 15.91
N VAL A 4 -4.47 -6.35 14.63
CA VAL A 4 -5.52 -5.82 13.75
C VAL A 4 -6.55 -6.91 13.45
N LEU A 5 -7.71 -6.52 12.94
CA LEU A 5 -8.80 -7.42 12.59
C LEU A 5 -8.96 -7.46 11.07
N MET A 6 -8.83 -8.64 10.48
CA MET A 6 -9.28 -8.89 9.12
C MET A 6 -10.78 -9.19 9.11
N VAL A 7 -11.48 -8.67 8.11
CA VAL A 7 -12.92 -8.89 7.95
C VAL A 7 -13.18 -9.48 6.58
N ARG A 8 -13.88 -10.62 6.55
CA ARG A 8 -14.47 -11.18 5.33
C ARG A 8 -15.98 -11.06 5.41
N ALA A 9 -16.59 -10.34 4.48
CA ALA A 9 -18.03 -10.31 4.30
C ALA A 9 -18.42 -11.22 3.12
N ARG A 10 -19.40 -12.10 3.33
CA ARG A 10 -19.83 -13.08 2.33
C ARG A 10 -21.34 -13.00 2.10
N CYS A 11 -21.75 -13.03 0.84
CA CYS A 11 -23.14 -13.14 0.43
C CYS A 11 -23.20 -14.18 -0.70
N ASN A 12 -23.95 -15.26 -0.49
CA ASN A 12 -23.95 -16.43 -1.39
C ASN A 12 -22.52 -16.96 -1.62
N ASP A 13 -22.11 -17.10 -2.88
CA ASP A 13 -20.80 -17.53 -3.35
C ASP A 13 -19.78 -16.38 -3.47
N GLU A 14 -20.20 -15.12 -3.34
CA GLU A 14 -19.29 -13.98 -3.39
C GLU A 14 -18.79 -13.55 -2.00
N SER A 15 -17.55 -13.05 -1.95
CA SER A 15 -17.03 -12.39 -0.75
C SER A 15 -16.11 -11.22 -1.04
N ILE A 16 -16.04 -10.29 -0.09
CA ILE A 16 -15.06 -9.21 -0.04
C ILE A 16 -14.24 -9.32 1.23
N VAL A 17 -12.98 -8.91 1.17
CA VAL A 17 -12.04 -8.99 2.29
C VAL A 17 -11.39 -7.63 2.53
N PHE A 18 -11.42 -7.18 3.78
CA PHE A 18 -10.64 -6.05 4.27
C PHE A 18 -9.57 -6.59 5.23
N ALA A 19 -8.30 -6.50 4.84
CA ALA A 19 -7.20 -7.10 5.58
C ALA A 19 -6.71 -6.26 6.77
N SER A 20 -7.08 -4.98 6.86
CA SER A 20 -6.64 -4.07 7.96
C SER A 20 -5.13 -3.94 8.17
N ASP A 21 -4.28 -4.59 7.36
CA ASP A 21 -2.84 -4.70 7.57
C ASP A 21 -2.16 -3.35 7.66
N VAL A 22 -1.19 -3.23 8.59
CA VAL A 22 -0.46 -1.99 8.85
C VAL A 22 0.80 -1.88 8.00
N GLN A 23 1.39 -2.95 7.46
CA GLN A 23 2.60 -2.86 6.63
C GLN A 23 2.55 -3.81 5.43
N GLY A 24 1.35 -4.08 4.94
CA GLY A 24 1.08 -5.10 3.94
C GLY A 24 1.27 -6.53 4.41
N PRO A 25 1.21 -7.49 3.48
CA PRO A 25 1.07 -8.91 3.79
C PRO A 25 2.42 -9.53 4.17
N ALA A 26 3.09 -8.97 5.18
CA ALA A 26 4.38 -9.44 5.68
C ALA A 26 4.26 -10.48 6.81
N ASP A 27 3.08 -10.60 7.42
CA ASP A 27 2.77 -11.61 8.43
C ASP A 27 2.34 -12.93 7.75
N PRO A 28 3.09 -14.03 7.92
CA PRO A 28 2.77 -15.30 7.28
C PRO A 28 1.40 -15.87 7.67
N GLN A 29 0.93 -15.64 8.90
CA GLN A 29 -0.39 -16.12 9.35
C GLN A 29 -1.51 -15.34 8.66
N ALA A 30 -1.31 -14.03 8.47
CA ALA A 30 -2.25 -13.20 7.73
C ALA A 30 -2.33 -13.65 6.25
N VAL A 31 -1.17 -13.86 5.62
CA VAL A 31 -1.10 -14.36 4.23
C VAL A 31 -1.77 -15.71 4.10
N GLU A 32 -1.48 -16.66 4.99
CA GLU A 32 -2.11 -17.98 4.99
C GLU A 32 -3.64 -17.88 5.11
N GLN A 33 -4.13 -17.03 6.02
CA GLN A 33 -5.57 -16.84 6.20
C GLN A 33 -6.23 -16.19 4.97
N LEU A 34 -5.58 -15.22 4.34
CA LEU A 34 -6.06 -14.60 3.10
C LEU A 34 -6.10 -15.61 1.95
N ARG A 35 -5.11 -16.48 1.82
CA ARG A 35 -5.14 -17.59 0.84
C ARG A 35 -6.25 -18.60 1.14
N ALA A 36 -6.51 -18.89 2.42
CA ALA A 36 -7.64 -19.76 2.79
C ALA A 36 -9.01 -19.13 2.45
N TRP A 37 -9.05 -17.81 2.20
CA TRP A 37 -10.23 -17.08 1.73
C TRP A 37 -10.16 -16.74 0.23
N ALA A 38 -9.29 -17.40 -0.53
CA ALA A 38 -9.12 -17.17 -1.96
C ALA A 38 -10.42 -17.24 -2.77
N GLY A 39 -10.40 -16.61 -3.95
CA GLY A 39 -11.58 -16.43 -4.79
C GLY A 39 -12.51 -15.33 -4.28
N ALA A 40 -12.02 -14.38 -3.48
CA ALA A 40 -12.80 -13.20 -3.15
C ALA A 40 -12.98 -12.30 -4.38
N ARG A 41 -14.10 -11.57 -4.46
CA ARG A 41 -14.33 -10.58 -5.52
C ARG A 41 -13.42 -9.36 -5.36
N LEU A 42 -13.14 -8.98 -4.11
CA LEU A 42 -12.31 -7.84 -3.76
C LEU A 42 -11.53 -8.12 -2.49
N LEU A 43 -10.22 -7.87 -2.52
CA LEU A 43 -9.35 -7.82 -1.37
C LEU A 43 -8.76 -6.41 -1.26
N VAL A 44 -8.93 -5.76 -0.10
CA VAL A 44 -8.34 -4.45 0.20
C VAL A 44 -7.30 -4.61 1.30
N LEU A 45 -6.06 -4.20 1.04
CA LEU A 45 -4.94 -4.28 1.97
C LEU A 45 -4.02 -3.05 1.87
N SER A 46 -3.25 -2.78 2.92
CA SER A 46 -2.14 -1.81 2.82
C SER A 46 -1.01 -2.43 2.04
N GLY A 47 -0.28 -1.67 1.22
CA GLY A 47 0.95 -2.20 0.63
C GLY A 47 2.16 -2.18 1.58
N PRO A 48 3.28 -2.81 1.17
CA PRO A 48 4.54 -2.74 1.90
C PRO A 48 5.08 -1.29 1.92
N PRO A 49 5.67 -0.82 3.03
CA PRO A 49 6.20 0.55 3.15
C PRO A 49 7.57 0.70 2.45
N THR A 50 7.60 0.57 1.12
CA THR A 50 8.83 0.55 0.30
C THR A 50 9.71 1.79 0.47
N TYR A 51 9.11 2.97 0.69
CA TYR A 51 9.82 4.23 0.95
C TYR A 51 10.62 4.26 2.27
N PHE A 52 10.42 3.30 3.17
CA PHE A 52 11.15 3.18 4.43
C PHE A 52 12.22 2.09 4.46
N ALA A 53 12.38 1.33 3.37
CA ALA A 53 13.37 0.25 3.28
C ALA A 53 14.77 0.75 3.66
N GLY A 54 15.41 0.11 4.63
CA GLY A 54 16.77 0.44 5.06
C GLY A 54 16.91 1.70 5.91
N PHE A 55 15.82 2.42 6.19
CA PHE A 55 15.84 3.64 7.02
C PHE A 55 15.02 3.50 8.30
N LYS A 56 13.69 3.34 8.19
CA LYS A 56 12.79 3.20 9.36
C LYS A 56 12.21 1.80 9.51
N VAL A 57 12.27 0.99 8.45
CA VAL A 57 11.79 -0.39 8.44
C VAL A 57 12.93 -1.28 7.91
N PRO A 58 13.22 -2.43 8.54
CA PRO A 58 14.17 -3.39 8.01
C PRO A 58 13.81 -3.77 6.57
N GLU A 59 14.79 -3.80 5.69
CA GLU A 59 14.59 -4.16 4.28
C GLU A 59 13.92 -5.53 4.13
N GLU A 60 14.30 -6.48 4.98
CA GLU A 60 13.68 -7.81 5.06
C GLU A 60 12.16 -7.76 5.32
N ALA A 61 11.68 -6.79 6.10
CA ALA A 61 10.25 -6.67 6.40
C ALA A 61 9.47 -6.15 5.19
N VAL A 62 10.06 -5.22 4.44
CA VAL A 62 9.49 -4.76 3.16
C VAL A 62 9.49 -5.90 2.15
N GLN A 63 10.59 -6.64 2.06
CA GLN A 63 10.74 -7.78 1.16
C GLN A 63 9.70 -8.88 1.46
N ARG A 64 9.48 -9.23 2.73
CA ARG A 64 8.41 -10.16 3.12
C ARG A 64 7.02 -9.67 2.70
N GLY A 65 6.75 -8.37 2.82
CA GLY A 65 5.48 -7.80 2.35
C GLY A 65 5.32 -7.89 0.82
N LEU A 66 6.40 -7.71 0.07
CA LEU A 66 6.39 -7.88 -1.39
C LEU A 66 6.20 -9.36 -1.76
N GLU A 67 6.88 -10.28 -1.08
CA GLU A 67 6.73 -11.72 -1.29
C GLU A 67 5.31 -12.19 -0.97
N GLY A 68 4.74 -11.77 0.16
CA GLY A 68 3.37 -12.08 0.51
C GLY A 68 2.36 -11.53 -0.49
N LEU A 69 2.58 -10.33 -1.03
CA LEU A 69 1.72 -9.80 -2.09
C LEU A 69 1.80 -10.67 -3.36
N MET A 70 3.00 -11.10 -3.73
CA MET A 70 3.22 -12.01 -4.86
C MET A 70 2.52 -13.36 -4.65
N GLU A 71 2.57 -13.91 -3.42
CA GLU A 71 1.84 -15.13 -3.07
C GLU A 71 0.32 -14.96 -3.23
N LEU A 72 -0.24 -13.84 -2.77
CA LEU A 72 -1.68 -13.58 -2.86
C LEU A 72 -2.15 -13.44 -4.32
N ILE A 73 -1.33 -12.82 -5.17
CA ILE A 73 -1.59 -12.73 -6.61
C ILE A 73 -1.64 -14.14 -7.23
N ARG A 74 -0.57 -14.93 -7.07
CA ARG A 74 -0.47 -16.28 -7.66
C ARG A 74 -1.51 -17.26 -7.09
N ALA A 75 -1.86 -17.11 -5.83
CA ALA A 75 -2.90 -17.91 -5.19
C ALA A 75 -4.32 -17.49 -5.58
N HIS A 76 -4.49 -16.48 -6.43
CA HIS A 76 -5.80 -15.92 -6.80
C HIS A 76 -6.63 -15.58 -5.56
N ALA A 77 -6.00 -14.93 -4.58
CA ALA A 77 -6.65 -14.57 -3.33
C ALA A 77 -7.92 -13.72 -3.56
N ALA A 78 -7.90 -12.88 -4.60
CA ALA A 78 -9.09 -12.20 -5.11
C ALA A 78 -9.00 -11.92 -6.62
N GLU A 79 -10.16 -11.72 -7.25
CA GLU A 79 -10.26 -11.20 -8.63
C GLU A 79 -9.63 -9.79 -8.75
N THR A 80 -9.78 -8.99 -7.69
CA THR A 80 -9.26 -7.63 -7.60
C THR A 80 -8.59 -7.43 -6.26
N ILE A 81 -7.33 -7.02 -6.28
CA ILE A 81 -6.53 -6.70 -5.10
C ILE A 81 -6.25 -5.20 -5.13
N VAL A 82 -6.78 -4.49 -4.13
CA VAL A 82 -6.50 -3.09 -3.89
C VAL A 82 -5.38 -2.97 -2.86
N VAL A 83 -4.27 -2.34 -3.26
CA VAL A 83 -3.07 -2.14 -2.44
C VAL A 83 -2.79 -0.65 -2.30
N ASP A 84 -2.86 -0.11 -1.09
CA ASP A 84 -2.79 1.34 -0.86
C ASP A 84 -2.02 1.72 0.45
N HIS A 85 -2.38 2.84 1.06
CA HIS A 85 -1.94 3.41 2.34
C HIS A 85 -0.43 3.66 2.50
N HIS A 86 0.37 2.61 2.66
CA HIS A 86 1.83 2.73 2.77
C HIS A 86 2.52 2.75 1.42
N LEU A 87 1.97 2.03 0.45
CA LEU A 87 2.51 1.97 -0.91
C LEU A 87 2.55 3.36 -1.55
N LEU A 88 1.43 4.10 -1.49
CA LEU A 88 1.31 5.42 -2.12
C LEU A 88 2.10 6.53 -1.43
N ARG A 89 2.84 6.23 -0.37
CA ARG A 89 3.82 7.17 0.21
C ARG A 89 5.18 7.12 -0.52
N ASP A 90 5.38 6.13 -1.39
CA ASP A 90 6.53 6.06 -2.29
C ASP A 90 6.16 6.65 -3.66
N LEU A 91 6.82 7.74 -4.08
CA LEU A 91 6.59 8.32 -5.41
C LEU A 91 6.93 7.35 -6.54
N ALA A 92 7.81 6.38 -6.29
CA ALA A 92 8.20 5.35 -7.24
C ALA A 92 7.41 4.04 -7.06
N TYR A 93 6.24 4.04 -6.37
CA TYR A 93 5.52 2.82 -6.01
C TYR A 93 5.23 1.89 -7.20
N ARG A 94 4.94 2.46 -8.38
CA ARG A 94 4.70 1.67 -9.60
C ARG A 94 5.94 0.89 -10.04
N GLU A 95 7.11 1.51 -9.96
CA GLU A 95 8.38 0.84 -10.26
C GLU A 95 8.66 -0.27 -9.23
N ARG A 96 8.36 0.00 -7.95
CA ARG A 96 8.52 -0.99 -6.87
C ARG A 96 7.64 -2.22 -7.05
N LEU A 97 6.44 -2.03 -7.61
CA LEU A 97 5.49 -3.11 -7.89
C LEU A 97 5.51 -3.61 -9.33
N ALA A 98 6.46 -3.18 -10.17
CA ALA A 98 6.51 -3.63 -11.56
C ALA A 98 6.47 -5.17 -11.71
N PRO A 99 7.21 -5.97 -10.89
CA PRO A 99 7.10 -7.43 -10.95
C PRO A 99 5.71 -7.96 -10.56
N HIS A 100 5.05 -7.32 -9.59
CA HIS A 100 3.73 -7.70 -9.11
C HIS A 100 2.63 -7.34 -10.10
N LEU A 101 2.74 -6.17 -10.75
CA LEU A 101 1.85 -5.74 -11.81
C LEU A 101 1.92 -6.71 -12.99
N GLN A 102 3.12 -7.09 -13.40
CA GLN A 102 3.33 -8.08 -14.45
C GLN A 102 2.71 -9.43 -14.07
N ALA A 103 3.02 -9.95 -12.87
CA ALA A 103 2.46 -11.21 -12.42
C ALA A 103 0.92 -11.17 -12.32
N ALA A 104 0.35 -10.06 -11.87
CA ALA A 104 -1.09 -9.90 -11.79
C ALA A 104 -1.75 -9.92 -13.18
N GLU A 105 -1.13 -9.28 -14.17
CA GLU A 105 -1.58 -9.35 -15.56
C GLU A 105 -1.53 -10.78 -16.12
N GLU A 106 -0.42 -11.50 -15.88
CA GLU A 106 -0.24 -12.90 -16.32
C GLU A 106 -1.28 -13.85 -15.69
N GLU A 107 -1.65 -13.63 -14.42
CA GLU A 107 -2.63 -14.44 -13.68
C GLU A 107 -4.08 -13.94 -13.86
N GLY A 108 -4.32 -12.86 -14.62
CA GLY A 108 -5.66 -12.28 -14.81
C GLY A 108 -6.25 -11.64 -13.54
N VAL A 109 -5.41 -11.27 -12.58
CA VAL A 109 -5.77 -10.58 -11.34
C VAL A 109 -5.64 -9.07 -11.53
N ARG A 110 -6.65 -8.30 -11.11
CA ARG A 110 -6.56 -6.83 -11.16
C ARG A 110 -5.86 -6.31 -9.91
N LEU A 111 -4.59 -5.89 -10.04
CA LEU A 111 -3.83 -5.23 -8.97
C LEU A 111 -3.91 -3.70 -9.14
N LEU A 112 -4.58 -3.02 -8.21
CA LEU A 112 -4.91 -1.59 -8.31
C LEU A 112 -4.64 -0.85 -7.01
N THR A 113 -4.50 0.48 -7.09
CA THR A 113 -4.68 1.39 -5.95
C THR A 113 -6.18 1.66 -5.73
N ALA A 114 -6.56 2.26 -4.59
CA ALA A 114 -7.96 2.59 -4.34
C ALA A 114 -8.48 3.65 -5.34
N ALA A 115 -7.63 4.60 -5.72
CA ALA A 115 -7.93 5.60 -6.74
C ALA A 115 -8.20 4.96 -8.11
N GLU A 116 -7.33 4.05 -8.56
CA GLU A 116 -7.51 3.33 -9.82
C GLU A 116 -8.77 2.44 -9.80
N PHE A 117 -9.04 1.77 -8.67
CA PHE A 117 -10.28 0.99 -8.49
C PHE A 117 -11.54 1.87 -8.61
N MET A 118 -11.48 3.10 -8.11
CA MET A 118 -12.56 4.09 -8.22
C MET A 118 -12.62 4.78 -9.58
N GLY A 119 -11.66 4.55 -10.48
CA GLY A 119 -11.59 5.23 -11.77
C GLY A 119 -11.19 6.70 -11.69
N VAL A 120 -10.43 7.08 -10.66
CA VAL A 120 -9.91 8.45 -10.48
C VAL A 120 -8.38 8.47 -10.54
N GLU A 121 -7.81 9.64 -10.81
CA GLU A 121 -6.36 9.80 -10.87
C GLU A 121 -5.69 9.58 -9.51
N VAL A 122 -4.55 8.90 -9.51
CA VAL A 122 -3.74 8.67 -8.31
C VAL A 122 -3.08 9.99 -7.90
N ASN A 123 -3.46 10.52 -6.74
CA ASN A 123 -2.83 11.71 -6.17
C ASN A 123 -2.14 11.38 -4.84
N GLN A 124 -0.81 11.29 -4.85
CA GLN A 124 0.00 10.90 -3.71
C GLN A 124 0.24 12.04 -2.71
N LEU A 125 -0.85 12.56 -2.12
CA LEU A 125 -0.85 13.72 -1.23
C LEU A 125 0.17 13.59 -0.08
N GLU A 126 0.25 12.41 0.55
CA GLU A 126 1.16 12.17 1.66
C GLU A 126 2.63 12.13 1.22
N ALA A 127 2.94 11.47 0.09
CA ALA A 127 4.29 11.45 -0.46
C ALA A 127 4.77 12.86 -0.82
N ARG A 128 3.85 13.71 -1.28
CA ARG A 128 4.08 15.11 -1.67
C ARG A 128 3.90 16.09 -0.51
N ARG A 129 3.72 15.64 0.74
CA ARG A 129 3.44 16.53 1.89
C ARG A 129 4.44 17.70 1.99
N LYS A 130 5.73 17.46 1.79
CA LYS A 130 6.76 18.51 1.83
C LYS A 130 6.60 19.55 0.73
N GLU A 131 6.20 19.14 -0.47
CA GLU A 131 5.95 20.04 -1.61
C GLU A 131 4.69 20.88 -1.36
N LEU A 132 3.62 20.22 -0.90
CA LEU A 132 2.30 20.83 -0.70
C LEU A 132 2.25 21.77 0.51
N TRP A 133 2.96 21.45 1.60
CA TRP A 133 2.92 22.20 2.86
C TRP A 133 4.23 22.94 3.19
N GLY A 134 5.35 22.60 2.53
CA GLY A 134 6.66 23.21 2.81
C GLY A 134 6.82 24.65 2.33
N LYS A 135 5.78 25.26 1.77
CA LYS A 135 5.73 26.68 1.38
C LYS A 135 4.65 27.49 2.08
N GLU A 136 3.95 26.95 3.07
CA GLU A 136 3.10 27.76 3.97
C GLU A 136 3.91 28.19 5.19
N GLY A 137 4.72 29.23 4.96
CA GLY A 137 5.52 29.92 5.96
C GLY A 137 6.15 31.23 5.46
N LYS A 138 5.93 31.61 4.19
CA LYS A 138 6.12 32.99 3.73
C LYS A 138 4.80 33.50 3.17
N ALA A 139 3.85 33.74 4.06
CA ALA A 139 2.86 34.77 3.80
C ALA A 139 3.64 36.09 3.60
N GLU A 140 3.33 36.80 2.52
CA GLU A 140 3.85 38.13 2.23
C GLU A 140 3.61 39.05 3.44
N GLY A 141 4.67 39.41 4.15
CA GLY A 141 4.57 40.28 5.31
C GLY A 141 5.88 40.43 6.08
N GLY A 142 6.67 41.44 5.73
CA GLY A 142 7.61 42.09 6.64
C GLY A 142 8.99 41.47 6.79
N GLU A 143 10.01 42.29 6.57
CA GLU A 143 11.41 42.07 6.89
C GLU A 143 11.60 41.68 8.37
N ALA A 144 12.42 40.65 8.61
CA ALA A 144 13.35 40.63 9.74
C ALA A 144 14.44 39.60 9.43
N GLU A 145 15.67 40.08 9.26
CA GLU A 145 16.90 39.30 9.38
C GLU A 145 16.94 38.64 10.75
N GLU A 146 17.32 37.35 10.83
CA GLU A 146 17.99 36.84 12.02
C GLU A 146 19.18 35.97 11.62
N ASP A 147 20.33 36.56 11.93
CA ASP A 147 21.69 36.05 12.00
C ASP A 147 21.79 34.81 12.90
N TYR A 148 22.52 33.79 12.45
CA TYR A 148 22.98 32.70 13.31
C TYR A 148 24.48 32.57 13.15
N GLY A 149 25.20 33.27 14.01
CA GLY A 149 26.62 33.07 14.27
C GLY A 149 26.88 31.77 15.03
N GLU A 150 28.00 31.14 14.62
CA GLU A 150 28.85 30.08 15.19
C GLU A 150 28.23 28.82 15.84
#